data_AF-A0A947FP17-F1
#
_entry.id   AF-A0A947FP17-F1
#
_cell.length_a   1.000
_cell.length_b   1.000
_cell.length_c   1.000
_cell.angle_alpha   90.00
_cell.angle_beta   90.00
_cell.angle_gamma   90.00
#
_symmetry.space_group_name_H-M   'P 1'
#
loop_
_entity.id
_entity.type
_entity.pdbx_description
1 polymer ?
#
loop_
_entity_poly.entity_id
_entity_poly.type
_entity_poly.pdbx_seq_one_letter_code
_entity_poly.pdbx_strand_id
1 'polypeptide(L)'
;LQSGGDMVRIGGLDYTIDPSKPIYERITDAKLDNGHVIEPDKTYKVAGWASVNRTPEGRLMWDVVRDYILATRSSDNVLRLPKINHPKLVGVADNPGIADYPGKLA
;
A
#
# COMPACT_ATOMS: atom_id res chain seq x y z
N LEU A 1 -15.13 6.19 -16.53
CA LEU A 1 -13.69 6.48 -16.67
C LEU A 1 -12.92 5.30 -16.10
N GLN A 2 -12.11 4.63 -16.90
CA GLN A 2 -11.17 3.59 -16.46
C GLN A 2 -9.84 3.88 -17.17
N SER A 3 -8.77 4.06 -16.40
CA SER A 3 -7.44 4.43 -16.95
C SER A 3 -6.52 3.22 -17.14
N GLY A 4 -7.04 2.00 -16.94
CA GLY A 4 -6.30 0.75 -17.18
C GLY A 4 -5.24 0.38 -16.13
N GLY A 5 -5.11 1.16 -15.05
CA GLY A 5 -4.17 0.89 -13.95
C GLY A 5 -4.84 0.27 -12.72
N ASP A 6 -4.03 -0.39 -11.90
CA ASP A 6 -4.41 -0.86 -10.57
C ASP A 6 -4.38 0.26 -9.52
N MET A 7 -4.88 -0.05 -8.32
CA MET A 7 -4.69 0.79 -7.12
C MET A 7 -3.21 0.85 -6.68
N VAL A 8 -2.83 2.02 -6.16
CA VAL A 8 -1.50 2.24 -5.55
C VAL A 8 -1.36 1.37 -4.31
N ARG A 9 -0.24 0.62 -4.23
CA ARG A 9 0.12 -0.11 -3.01
C ARG A 9 0.73 0.87 -2.00
N ILE A 10 0.35 0.73 -0.73
CA ILE A 10 0.77 1.63 0.35
C ILE A 10 1.33 0.78 1.48
N GLY A 11 2.40 1.26 2.11
CA GLY A 11 2.91 0.75 3.39
C GLY A 11 2.72 1.81 4.49
N GLY A 12 2.60 1.38 5.75
CA GLY A 12 2.40 2.29 6.89
C GLY A 12 0.94 2.64 7.17
N LEU A 13 0.00 2.11 6.38
CA LEU A 13 -1.43 2.37 6.46
C LEU A 13 -2.23 1.08 6.22
N ASP A 14 -3.14 0.78 7.13
CA ASP A 14 -4.20 -0.22 6.97
C ASP A 14 -5.52 0.48 6.63
N TYR A 15 -6.34 -0.14 5.78
CA TYR A 15 -7.68 0.35 5.44
C TYR A 15 -8.60 -0.80 5.00
N THR A 16 -9.90 -0.55 5.04
CA THR A 16 -10.95 -1.41 4.47
C THR A 16 -11.38 -0.85 3.12
N ILE A 17 -11.57 -1.71 2.12
CA ILE A 17 -12.13 -1.36 0.82
C ILE A 17 -13.34 -2.23 0.47
N ASP A 18 -14.44 -1.57 0.12
CA ASP A 18 -15.62 -2.17 -0.51
C ASP A 18 -15.75 -1.62 -1.94
N PRO A 19 -15.32 -2.38 -2.97
CA PRO A 19 -15.38 -1.92 -4.36
C PRO A 19 -16.81 -1.70 -4.88
N SER A 20 -17.81 -2.32 -4.24
CA SER A 20 -19.22 -2.22 -4.67
C SER A 20 -19.86 -0.88 -4.30
N LYS A 21 -19.29 -0.15 -3.34
CA LYS A 21 -19.79 1.15 -2.89
C LYS A 21 -19.62 2.25 -3.95
N PRO A 22 -20.46 3.30 -3.88
CA PRO A 22 -20.28 4.51 -4.68
C PRO A 22 -18.89 5.13 -4.51
N ILE A 23 -18.51 5.95 -5.49
CA ILE A 23 -17.26 6.71 -5.40
C ILE A 23 -17.30 7.59 -4.13
N TYR A 24 -16.15 7.79 -3.49
CA TYR A 24 -15.98 8.42 -2.17
C TYR A 24 -16.45 7.62 -0.95
N GLU A 25 -17.08 6.46 -1.12
CA GLU A 25 -17.56 5.61 0.00
C GLU A 25 -16.83 4.26 0.09
N ARG A 26 -15.87 4.01 -0.79
CA ARG A 26 -15.20 2.70 -0.88
C ARG A 26 -14.18 2.45 0.21
N ILE A 27 -13.55 3.48 0.76
CA ILE A 27 -12.44 3.36 1.70
C ILE A 27 -12.89 3.74 3.11
N THR A 28 -12.71 2.85 4.07
CA THR A 28 -13.06 3.04 5.48
C THR A 28 -11.96 2.52 6.40
N ASP A 29 -12.08 2.78 7.71
CA ASP A 29 -11.17 2.26 8.75
C ASP A 29 -9.67 2.55 8.52
N ALA A 30 -9.34 3.68 7.90
CA ALA A 30 -7.95 4.05 7.63
C ALA A 30 -7.18 4.31 8.94
N LYS A 31 -6.12 3.53 9.18
CA LYS A 31 -5.27 3.61 10.37
C LYS A 31 -3.80 3.49 10.00
N LEU A 32 -2.95 4.25 10.65
CA LEU A 32 -1.51 4.03 10.59
C LEU A 32 -1.14 2.70 11.23
N ASP A 33 0.04 2.17 10.90
CA ASP A 33 0.56 0.90 11.45
C ASP A 33 0.65 0.88 12.98
N ASN A 34 0.77 2.05 13.62
CA ASN A 34 0.75 2.19 15.08
C ASN A 34 -0.67 2.17 15.69
N GLY A 35 -1.70 1.94 14.88
CA GLY A 35 -3.10 1.87 15.29
C GLY A 35 -3.83 3.21 15.34
N HIS A 36 -3.14 4.35 15.12
CA HIS A 36 -3.78 5.66 15.11
C HIS A 36 -4.70 5.81 13.88
N VAL A 37 -5.92 6.27 14.11
CA VAL A 37 -6.87 6.60 13.04
C VAL A 37 -6.33 7.79 12.24
N ILE A 38 -6.57 7.79 10.93
CA ILE A 38 -6.27 8.94 10.09
C ILE A 38 -7.23 10.09 10.42
N GLU A 39 -6.65 11.24 10.74
CA GLU A 39 -7.34 12.48 11.10
C GLU A 39 -7.36 13.41 9.88
N PRO A 40 -8.55 13.91 9.46
CA PRO A 40 -8.67 14.73 8.24
C PRO A 40 -7.88 16.04 8.27
N ASP A 41 -7.65 16.60 9.45
CA ASP A 41 -7.04 17.89 9.72
C ASP A 41 -5.54 17.79 10.05
N LYS A 42 -4.97 16.58 9.97
CA LYS A 42 -3.56 16.33 10.28
C LYS A 42 -2.69 16.21 9.04
N THR A 43 -1.48 16.78 9.13
CA THR A 43 -0.46 16.62 8.10
C THR A 43 0.36 15.35 8.32
N TYR A 44 0.46 14.53 7.27
CA TYR A 44 1.27 13.31 7.25
C TYR A 44 2.43 13.45 6.26
N LYS A 45 3.60 12.93 6.63
CA LYS A 45 4.72 12.80 5.69
C LYS A 45 4.50 11.56 4.85
N VAL A 46 4.49 11.73 3.53
CA VAL A 46 4.33 10.65 2.56
C VAL A 46 5.53 10.60 1.63
N ALA A 47 5.87 9.39 1.18
CA ALA A 47 6.88 9.16 0.15
C ALA A 47 6.29 8.24 -0.92
N GLY A 48 6.60 8.52 -2.18
CA GLY A 48 6.16 7.74 -3.33
C GLY A 48 7.14 7.89 -4.49
N TRP A 49 7.09 6.95 -5.43
CA TRP A 49 7.90 6.95 -6.64
C TRP A 49 7.03 6.72 -7.88
N ALA A 50 7.65 6.70 -9.06
CA ALA A 50 6.99 6.54 -10.36
C ALA A 50 6.01 7.69 -10.69
N SER A 51 6.52 8.92 -10.70
CA SER A 51 5.78 10.05 -11.28
C SER A 51 5.52 9.81 -12.76
N VAL A 52 4.25 9.88 -13.15
CA VAL A 52 3.85 9.86 -14.57
C VAL A 52 4.19 11.23 -15.16
N ASN A 53 4.81 11.25 -16.34
CA ASN A 53 5.13 12.46 -17.12
C ASN A 53 6.18 13.42 -16.54
N ARG A 54 6.97 13.02 -15.52
CA ARG A 54 8.08 13.84 -15.02
C ARG A 54 9.24 12.97 -14.54
N THR A 55 10.48 13.40 -14.83
CA THR A 55 11.69 12.83 -14.22
C THR A 55 11.74 13.23 -12.74
N PRO A 56 11.81 12.26 -11.81
CA PRO A 56 11.90 12.58 -10.39
C PRO A 56 13.19 13.34 -10.08
N GLU A 57 13.10 14.30 -9.17
CA GLU A 57 14.27 14.97 -8.60
C GLU A 57 14.85 14.10 -7.48
N GLY A 58 16.19 14.05 -7.39
CA GLY A 58 16.90 13.33 -6.34
C GLY A 58 17.37 11.93 -6.74
N ARG A 59 17.59 11.09 -5.72
CA ARG A 59 18.18 9.76 -5.90
C ARG A 59 17.22 8.83 -6.65
N LEU A 60 17.80 7.99 -7.50
CA LEU A 60 17.07 6.96 -8.22
C LEU A 60 16.54 5.92 -7.22
N MET A 61 15.28 5.51 -7.37
CA MET A 61 14.62 4.65 -6.39
C MET A 61 15.33 3.29 -6.24
N TRP A 62 15.87 2.74 -7.34
CA TRP A 62 16.64 1.49 -7.27
C TRP A 62 17.92 1.62 -6.45
N ASP A 63 18.60 2.78 -6.46
CA ASP A 63 19.76 2.99 -5.59
C ASP A 63 19.35 3.07 -4.13
N VAL A 64 18.22 3.72 -3.83
CA VAL A 64 17.66 3.78 -2.47
C VAL A 64 17.32 2.38 -1.96
N VAL A 65 16.63 1.57 -2.77
CA VAL A 65 16.25 0.20 -2.43
C VAL A 65 17.49 -0.70 -2.28
N ARG A 66 18.46 -0.60 -3.19
CA ARG A 66 19.73 -1.35 -3.11
C ARG A 66 20.43 -1.08 -1.79
N ASP A 67 20.65 0.19 -1.46
CA ASP A 67 21.39 0.57 -0.25
C ASP A 67 20.63 0.14 1.01
N TYR A 68 19.30 0.26 1.02
CA TYR A 68 18.47 -0.23 2.11
C TYR A 68 18.59 -1.75 2.29
N ILE A 69 18.49 -2.55 1.22
CA ILE A 69 18.63 -4.00 1.27
C ILE A 69 20.02 -4.38 1.80
N LEU A 70 21.09 -3.78 1.29
CA LEU A 70 22.45 -4.07 1.73
C LEU A 70 22.66 -3.75 3.22
N ALA A 71 22.04 -2.68 3.71
CA ALA A 71 22.15 -2.25 5.10
C ALA A 71 21.28 -3.06 6.08
N THR A 72 20.18 -3.66 5.62
CA THR A 72 19.15 -4.24 6.52
C THR A 72 18.87 -5.73 6.35
N ARG A 73 19.34 -6.35 5.26
CA ARG A 73 19.22 -7.80 5.06
C ARG A 73 19.93 -8.59 6.17
N SER A 74 19.41 -9.77 6.45
CA SER A 74 20.03 -10.73 7.37
C SER A 74 21.33 -11.31 6.80
N SER A 75 22.09 -12.03 7.63
CA SER A 75 23.37 -12.66 7.25
C SER A 75 23.26 -13.68 6.12
N ASP A 76 22.07 -14.22 5.90
CA ASP A 76 21.73 -15.10 4.77
C ASP A 76 21.42 -14.33 3.47
N ASN A 77 21.66 -13.02 3.44
CA ASN A 77 21.38 -12.11 2.33
C ASN A 77 19.89 -11.90 2.02
N VAL A 78 18.98 -12.25 2.94
CA VAL A 78 17.54 -12.09 2.76
C VAL A 78 17.03 -10.86 3.52
N LEU A 79 16.33 -9.97 2.83
CA LEU A 79 15.53 -8.92 3.48
C LEU A 79 14.19 -9.51 3.92
N ARG A 80 13.90 -9.45 5.22
CA ARG A 80 12.62 -9.87 5.80
C ARG A 80 11.80 -8.63 6.14
N LEU A 81 10.65 -8.50 5.51
CA LEU A 81 9.73 -7.39 5.81
C LEU A 81 8.92 -7.73 7.06
N PRO A 82 8.90 -6.86 8.09
CA PRO A 82 8.16 -7.12 9.32
C PRO A 82 6.64 -7.05 9.11
N LYS A 83 6.19 -6.28 8.12
CA LYS A 83 4.78 -6.11 7.77
C LYS A 83 4.64 -5.83 6.27
N ILE A 84 3.62 -6.42 5.66
CA ILE A 84 3.06 -6.03 4.37
C ILE A 84 1.62 -5.62 4.62
N ASN A 85 1.25 -4.39 4.29
CA ASN A 85 -0.11 -3.91 4.44
C ASN A 85 -0.99 -4.47 3.31
N HIS A 86 -1.98 -5.25 3.68
CA HIS A 86 -3.03 -5.75 2.78
C HIS A 86 -4.36 -5.15 3.20
N PRO A 87 -5.08 -4.43 2.33
CA PRO A 87 -6.37 -3.88 2.70
C PRO A 87 -7.36 -4.97 3.09
N LYS A 88 -8.27 -4.69 4.02
CA LYS A 88 -9.41 -5.57 4.23
C LYS A 88 -10.34 -5.41 3.02
N LEU A 89 -10.65 -6.49 2.30
CA LEU A 89 -11.56 -6.46 1.17
C LEU A 89 -12.95 -6.90 1.61
N VAL A 90 -13.98 -6.17 1.20
CA VAL A 90 -15.38 -6.46 1.53
C VAL A 90 -16.13 -6.87 0.27
N GLY A 91 -16.93 -7.95 0.35
CA GLY A 91 -17.88 -8.34 -0.69
C GLY A 91 -17.24 -8.90 -1.96
N VAL A 92 -15.99 -9.36 -1.89
CA VAL A 92 -15.25 -9.90 -3.03
C VAL A 92 -14.82 -11.37 -2.88
N ALA A 93 -15.23 -12.04 -1.80
CA ALA A 93 -14.79 -13.41 -1.50
C ALA A 93 -15.20 -14.41 -2.61
N ASP A 94 -16.38 -14.22 -3.20
CA ASP A 94 -16.87 -15.08 -4.29
C ASP A 94 -16.33 -14.69 -5.67
N ASN A 95 -15.45 -13.69 -5.77
CA ASN A 95 -14.85 -13.29 -7.03
C ASN A 95 -13.79 -14.33 -7.44
N PRO A 96 -13.96 -15.06 -8.56
CA PRO A 96 -13.02 -16.11 -8.98
C PRO A 96 -11.63 -15.57 -9.35
N GLY A 97 -11.48 -14.24 -9.52
CA GLY A 97 -10.19 -13.59 -9.69
C GLY A 97 -9.41 -13.36 -8.40
N ILE A 98 -10.00 -13.63 -7.23
CA ILE A 98 -9.32 -13.57 -5.93
C ILE A 98 -8.80 -14.97 -5.60
N ALA A 99 -7.47 -15.11 -5.55
CA ALA A 99 -6.79 -16.34 -5.14
C ALA A 99 -5.67 -15.99 -4.14
N ASP A 100 -5.49 -16.85 -3.13
CA ASP A 100 -4.42 -16.77 -2.13
C ASP A 100 -4.22 -15.38 -1.50
N TYR A 101 -5.33 -14.65 -1.26
CA TYR A 101 -5.24 -13.30 -0.72
C TYR A 101 -4.70 -13.33 0.72
N PRO A 102 -3.51 -12.74 0.98
CA PRO A 102 -2.87 -12.81 2.31
C PRO A 102 -3.51 -11.85 3.33
N GLY A 103 -4.40 -10.96 2.88
CA GLY A 103 -5.12 -10.02 3.73
C GLY A 103 -6.42 -10.59 4.29
N LYS A 104 -7.30 -9.70 4.77
CA LYS A 104 -8.60 -10.08 5.33
C LYS A 104 -9.70 -9.92 4.28
N LEU A 105 -10.52 -10.95 4.13
CA LEU A 105 -11.78 -10.90 3.39
C LEU A 105 -12.95 -10.77 4.38
N ALA A 106 -14.00 -10.05 3.98
CA ALA A 106 -15.23 -9.88 4.73
C ALA A 106 -16.44 -9.76 3.80
#